data_AF-Q8RSM7-F1
#
_entry.id   AF-Q8RSM7-F1
#
_cell.length_a   1.000
_cell.length_b   1.000
_cell.length_c   1.000
_cell.angle_alpha   90.00
_cell.angle_beta   90.00
_cell.angle_gamma   90.00
#
_symmetry.space_group_name_H-M   'P 1'
#
loop_
_entity.id
_entity.type
_entity.pdbx_description
1 polymer ?
#
loop_
_entity_poly.entity_id
_entity_poly.type
_entity_poly.pdbx_seq_one_letter_code
_entity_poly.pdbx_strand_id
1 'polypeptide(L)'
;MTNDANIRLECLKPAERWAQPTGEEVREVLHLAGFTGARAAQALGLGEKGGRTVRRWLSEDSAISYANWALLCEMAGLGLIWKED
;
A
#
# COMPACT_ATOMS: atom_id res chain seq x y z
N MET A 1 5.86 -0.48 -24.12
CA MET A 1 6.83 -0.95 -23.11
C MET A 1 6.37 -0.37 -21.79
N THR A 2 5.77 -1.21 -20.96
CA THR A 2 5.08 -0.89 -19.70
C THR A 2 6.06 -1.04 -18.55
N ASN A 3 6.52 0.06 -17.91
CA ASN A 3 7.12 -0.02 -16.58
C ASN A 3 7.35 1.36 -15.91
N ASP A 4 6.33 2.20 -15.76
CA ASP A 4 6.36 3.24 -14.74
C ASP A 4 5.47 2.77 -13.60
N ALA A 5 6.06 2.08 -12.62
CA ALA A 5 5.37 1.89 -11.35
C ALA A 5 5.05 3.28 -10.82
N ASN A 6 3.76 3.64 -10.76
CA ASN A 6 3.27 4.95 -10.30
C ASN A 6 3.44 5.16 -8.77
N ILE A 7 4.42 4.49 -8.16
CA ILE A 7 4.73 4.56 -6.74
C ILE A 7 6.09 5.22 -6.59
N ARG A 8 6.15 6.34 -5.87
CA ARG A 8 7.38 7.08 -5.65
C ARG A 8 8.36 6.27 -4.79
N LEU A 9 9.66 6.44 -5.05
CA LEU A 9 10.70 5.67 -4.36
C LEU A 9 10.77 5.98 -2.87
N GLU A 10 10.41 7.19 -2.43
CA GLU A 10 10.32 7.54 -1.01
C GLU A 10 9.21 6.77 -0.26
N CYS A 11 8.20 6.25 -0.97
CA CYS A 11 7.19 5.35 -0.40
C CYS A 11 7.75 3.93 -0.17
N LEU A 12 8.90 3.58 -0.78
CA LEU A 12 9.53 2.27 -0.70
C LEU A 12 10.80 2.31 0.16
N LYS A 13 10.72 2.94 1.33
CA LYS A 13 11.83 3.12 2.28
C LYS A 13 11.48 2.55 3.67
N PRO A 14 12.48 2.32 4.54
CA PRO A 14 12.27 2.06 5.96
C PRO A 14 11.47 3.17 6.63
N ALA A 15 10.75 2.84 7.71
CA ALA A 15 9.81 3.73 8.39
C ALA A 15 10.42 5.10 8.76
N GLU A 16 11.71 5.16 9.10
CA GLU A 16 12.42 6.38 9.48
C GLU A 16 12.59 7.36 8.31
N ARG A 17 12.59 6.87 7.07
CA ARG A 17 12.82 7.65 5.84
C ARG A 17 11.66 7.56 4.85
N TRP A 18 10.56 6.94 5.27
CA TRP A 18 9.38 6.68 4.46
C TRP A 18 8.53 7.92 4.29
N ALA A 19 8.10 8.18 3.06
CA ALA A 19 7.05 9.13 2.78
C ALA A 19 5.70 8.42 2.64
N GLN A 20 4.67 9.02 3.21
CA GLN A 20 3.31 8.52 3.09
C GLN A 20 2.85 8.50 1.63
N PRO A 21 2.27 7.37 1.15
CA PRO A 21 1.73 7.28 -0.20
C PRO A 21 0.42 8.06 -0.34
N THR A 22 0.14 8.53 -1.56
CA THR A 22 -1.15 9.13 -1.95
C THR A 22 -2.20 8.06 -2.22
N GLY A 23 -3.46 8.48 -2.44
CA GLY A 23 -4.53 7.55 -2.81
C GLY A 23 -4.30 6.87 -4.16
N GLU A 24 -3.58 7.53 -5.08
CA GLU A 24 -3.17 6.94 -6.36
C GLU A 24 -2.10 5.86 -6.18
N GLU A 25 -1.11 6.10 -5.32
CA GLU A 25 -0.07 5.11 -5.00
C GLU A 25 -0.67 3.90 -4.26
N VAL A 26 -1.65 4.13 -3.39
CA VAL A 26 -2.45 3.05 -2.79
C VAL A 26 -3.23 2.27 -3.85
N ARG A 27 -3.82 2.95 -4.85
CA ARG A 27 -4.51 2.25 -5.94
C ARG A 27 -3.55 1.39 -6.74
N GLU A 28 -2.35 1.89 -7.02
CA GLU A 28 -1.34 1.19 -7.79
C GLU A 28 -0.81 -0.05 -7.03
N VAL A 29 -0.48 0.06 -5.75
CA VAL A 29 -0.01 -1.12 -4.99
C VAL A 29 -1.09 -2.22 -4.92
N LEU A 30 -2.36 -1.84 -4.85
CA LEU A 30 -3.46 -2.81 -4.92
C LEU A 30 -3.59 -3.44 -6.30
N HIS A 31 -3.38 -2.66 -7.37
CA HIS A 31 -3.37 -3.17 -8.74
C HIS A 31 -2.25 -4.20 -8.94
N LEU A 32 -1.03 -3.86 -8.52
CA LEU A 32 0.14 -4.75 -8.60
C LEU A 32 -0.05 -6.04 -7.79
N ALA A 33 -0.67 -5.95 -6.60
CA ALA A 33 -1.02 -7.12 -5.79
C ALA A 33 -2.19 -7.95 -6.35
N GLY A 34 -2.86 -7.50 -7.42
CA GLY A 34 -4.08 -8.13 -7.93
C GLY A 34 -5.26 -8.08 -6.96
N PHE A 35 -5.31 -7.07 -6.09
CA PHE A 35 -6.27 -6.95 -5.01
C PHE A 35 -7.41 -5.98 -5.32
N THR A 36 -8.63 -6.40 -4.99
CA THR A 36 -9.73 -5.47 -4.74
C THR A 36 -9.59 -4.86 -3.34
N GLY A 37 -10.30 -3.75 -3.06
CA GLY A 37 -10.29 -3.17 -1.71
C GLY A 37 -10.79 -4.12 -0.62
N ALA A 38 -11.76 -4.99 -0.94
CA ALA A 38 -12.25 -6.01 0.00
C ALA A 38 -11.19 -7.10 0.26
N ARG A 39 -10.50 -7.55 -0.79
CA ARG A 39 -9.40 -8.53 -0.66
C ARG A 39 -8.23 -7.96 0.13
N ALA A 40 -7.87 -6.71 -0.11
CA ALA A 40 -6.84 -6.01 0.65
C ALA A 40 -7.19 -5.91 2.14
N ALA A 41 -8.44 -5.55 2.45
CA ALA A 41 -8.91 -5.49 3.83
C ALA A 41 -8.83 -6.85 4.55
N GLN A 42 -9.16 -7.93 3.85
CA GLN A 42 -9.02 -9.30 4.38
C GLN A 42 -7.55 -9.67 4.57
N ALA A 43 -6.70 -9.42 3.58
CA ALA A 43 -5.27 -9.75 3.62
C ALA A 43 -4.53 -9.00 4.73
N LEU A 44 -4.94 -7.76 5.02
CA LEU A 44 -4.40 -6.92 6.09
C LEU A 44 -5.08 -7.13 7.45
N GLY A 45 -6.07 -8.02 7.55
CA GLY A 45 -6.75 -8.32 8.81
C GLY A 45 -7.52 -7.15 9.43
N LEU A 46 -8.06 -6.22 8.62
CA LEU A 46 -8.70 -4.97 9.09
C LEU A 46 -10.10 -5.14 9.71
N GLY A 47 -10.57 -6.39 9.86
CA GLY A 47 -11.89 -6.71 10.42
C GLY A 47 -13.08 -6.28 9.54
N GLU A 48 -14.28 -6.34 10.11
CA GLU A 48 -15.56 -6.13 9.42
C GLU A 48 -15.67 -4.77 8.70
N LYS A 49 -15.03 -3.72 9.25
CA LYS A 49 -15.02 -2.37 8.65
C LYS A 49 -13.83 -2.13 7.70
N GLY A 50 -13.01 -3.14 7.45
CA GLY A 50 -11.76 -3.01 6.72
C GLY A 50 -11.92 -2.44 5.30
N GLY A 51 -12.98 -2.81 4.58
CA GLY A 51 -13.24 -2.25 3.25
C GLY A 51 -13.47 -0.73 3.26
N ARG A 52 -14.07 -0.18 4.32
CA ARG A 52 -14.22 1.27 4.51
C ARG A 52 -12.88 1.93 4.80
N THR A 53 -12.03 1.27 5.57
CA THR A 53 -10.66 1.75 5.85
C THR A 53 -9.86 1.86 4.55
N VAL A 54 -9.85 0.82 3.72
CA VAL A 54 -9.17 0.85 2.41
C VAL A 54 -9.73 1.94 1.51
N ARG A 55 -11.05 2.13 1.48
CA ARG A 55 -11.67 3.22 0.70
C ARG A 55 -11.19 4.60 1.14
N ARG A 56 -11.02 4.83 2.45
CA ARG A 56 -10.51 6.10 2.98
C ARG A 56 -9.04 6.34 2.66
N TRP A 57 -8.23 5.29 2.52
CA TRP A 57 -6.88 5.42 2.00
C TRP A 57 -6.88 5.87 0.54
N LEU A 58 -7.76 5.28 -0.28
CA LEU A 58 -7.89 5.62 -1.70
C LEU A 58 -8.46 7.02 -1.96
N SER A 59 -9.30 7.55 -1.08
CA SER A 59 -9.84 8.91 -1.13
C SER A 59 -9.01 9.93 -0.36
N GLU A 60 -7.92 9.50 0.28
CA GLU A 60 -7.06 10.33 1.14
C GLU A 60 -7.79 10.95 2.37
N ASP A 61 -9.00 10.45 2.69
CA ASP A 61 -9.73 10.81 3.93
C ASP A 61 -9.01 10.33 5.19
N SER A 62 -8.20 9.28 5.07
CA SER A 62 -7.30 8.84 6.12
C SER A 62 -6.04 8.26 5.52
N ALA A 63 -4.93 8.43 6.21
CA ALA A 63 -3.64 7.97 5.76
C ALA A 63 -3.45 6.47 6.06
N ILE A 64 -2.80 5.72 5.16
CA ILE A 64 -2.40 4.33 5.42
C ILE A 64 -1.21 4.30 6.38
N SER A 65 -1.24 3.43 7.39
CA SER A 65 -0.09 3.23 8.28
C SER A 65 1.07 2.54 7.56
N TYR A 66 2.31 2.81 7.97
CA TYR A 66 3.51 2.15 7.44
C TYR A 66 3.38 0.61 7.40
N ALA A 67 2.97 -0.02 8.50
CA ALA A 67 2.87 -1.48 8.57
C ALA A 67 1.93 -2.08 7.49
N ASN A 68 0.75 -1.47 7.29
CA ASN A 68 -0.18 -1.89 6.24
C ASN A 68 0.38 -1.65 4.83
N TRP A 69 1.06 -0.53 4.62
CA TRP A 69 1.71 -0.23 3.35
C TRP A 69 2.82 -1.23 3.04
N ALA A 70 3.69 -1.52 4.00
CA ALA A 70 4.78 -2.47 3.91
C ALA A 70 4.30 -3.88 3.54
N LEU A 71 3.21 -4.35 4.17
CA LEU A 71 2.58 -5.62 3.83
C LEU A 71 2.04 -5.62 2.39
N LEU A 72 1.39 -4.53 1.96
CA LEU A 72 0.93 -4.39 0.58
C LEU A 72 2.08 -4.39 -0.42
N CYS A 73 3.19 -3.71 -0.12
CA CYS A 73 4.38 -3.71 -0.97
C CYS A 73 4.93 -5.12 -1.19
N GLU A 74 5.08 -5.91 -0.13
CA GLU A 74 5.53 -7.29 -0.25
C GLU A 74 4.54 -8.15 -1.07
N MET A 75 3.23 -8.03 -0.81
CA MET A 75 2.21 -8.75 -1.57
C MET A 75 2.14 -8.32 -3.04
N ALA A 76 2.55 -7.09 -3.36
CA ALA A 76 2.67 -6.55 -4.71
C ALA A 76 3.99 -6.92 -5.41
N GLY A 77 4.89 -7.64 -4.74
CA GLY A 77 6.20 -8.00 -5.29
C GLY A 77 7.22 -6.85 -5.30
N LEU A 78 6.98 -5.78 -4.54
CA LEU A 78 7.91 -4.64 -4.38
C LEU A 78 8.98 -4.89 -3.30
N GLY A 79 8.88 -6.01 -2.58
CA GLY A 79 9.84 -6.45 -1.57
C GLY A 79 9.60 -5.88 -0.17
N LEU A 80 10.48 -6.26 0.74
CA LEU A 80 10.42 -5.93 2.16
C LEU A 80 11.01 -4.52 2.41
N ILE A 81 10.19 -3.48 2.28
CA ILE A 81 10.63 -2.07 2.35
C ILE A 81 11.25 -1.64 3.70
N TRP A 82 11.15 -2.48 4.73
CA TRP A 82 11.75 -2.26 6.06
C TRP A 82 13.12 -2.91 6.23
N LYS A 83 13.57 -3.72 5.26
CA LYS A 83 14.93 -4.24 5.27
C LYS A 83 15.82 -3.28 4.48
N GLU A 84 16.96 -2.95 5.07
CA GLU A 84 18.08 -2.40 4.32
C GLU A 84 18.82 -3.60 3.69
N ASP A 85 19.26 -3.45 2.45
CA ASP A 85 20.15 -4.42 1.79
C ASP A 85 21.50 -4.53 2.51
#